data_AF-A0A7S2ZAG6-F1
#
_entry.id   AF-A0A7S2ZAG6-F1
#
_cell.length_a   1.000
_cell.length_b   1.000
_cell.length_c   1.000
_cell.angle_alpha   90.00
_cell.angle_beta   90.00
_cell.angle_gamma   90.00
#
_symmetry.space_group_name_H-M   'P 1'
#
loop_
_entity.id
_entity.type
_entity.pdbx_description
1 polymer ?
#
loop_
_entity_poly.entity_id
_entity_poly.type
_entity_poly.pdbx_seq_one_letter_code
_entity_poly.pdbx_strand_id
1 'polypeptide(L)'
;MAPQAQMEEEELQLDEDAGPMLVSRLEGTSVAAGDVKKLQEAGYYTVESVAYSTKKCLLGVKGISEAKADKILAEAKKLIPMGFTSATNIHKQRQDIITLTTGSQDLDNLLKGGIETGSITEVFGEFRTGKTQLCHTLCVACQLPVENGGGSGKALYIDSEGTFRPERLKSIAERYGLNGDDVLDNVAFARAHNSDHQLQLLNQACALMSESRCVMQRLNKQVDFTEKTPQSEFLSV
;
A
#
# COMPACT_ATOMS: atom_id res chain seq x y z
N MET A 1 6.12 40.49 -32.00
CA MET A 1 5.45 40.84 -30.73
C MET A 1 4.19 40.02 -30.64
N ALA A 2 4.29 38.86 -30.00
CA ALA A 2 3.18 37.99 -29.65
C ALA A 2 3.35 37.67 -28.15
N PRO A 3 2.27 37.72 -27.34
CA PRO A 3 2.35 37.56 -25.90
C PRO A 3 2.41 36.06 -25.57
N GLN A 4 3.54 35.59 -25.04
CA GLN A 4 3.70 34.22 -24.51
C GLN A 4 3.88 34.19 -22.98
N ALA A 5 3.64 35.31 -22.28
CA ALA A 5 3.92 35.44 -20.86
C ALA A 5 2.67 35.26 -19.95
N GLN A 6 1.75 34.33 -20.27
CA GLN A 6 0.57 34.06 -19.44
C GLN A 6 0.19 32.56 -19.33
N MET A 7 1.18 31.66 -19.37
CA MET A 7 0.99 30.24 -18.99
C MET A 7 2.12 29.77 -18.07
N GLU A 8 2.41 30.55 -17.04
CA GLU A 8 3.28 30.14 -15.94
C GLU A 8 2.63 30.71 -14.68
N GLU A 9 1.70 29.95 -14.10
CA GLU A 9 1.16 30.06 -12.73
C GLU A 9 -0.10 29.18 -12.63
N GLU A 10 0.03 27.89 -12.95
CA GLU A 10 -0.77 26.88 -12.23
C GLU A 10 0.14 26.42 -11.09
N GLU A 11 -0.01 27.09 -9.95
CA GLU A 11 0.60 26.70 -8.69
C GLU A 11 0.43 25.19 -8.49
N LEU A 12 1.55 24.50 -8.24
CA LEU A 12 1.56 23.20 -7.59
C LEU A 12 0.95 23.39 -6.19
N GLN A 13 -0.37 23.41 -6.13
CA GLN A 13 -1.10 22.99 -4.95
C GLN A 13 -0.75 21.51 -4.79
N LEU A 14 0.28 21.24 -3.98
CA LEU A 14 0.45 19.93 -3.38
C LEU A 14 -0.84 19.69 -2.58
N ASP A 15 -1.77 18.97 -3.19
CA ASP A 15 -3.02 18.59 -2.54
C ASP A 15 -2.69 18.01 -1.17
N GLU A 16 -3.16 18.67 -0.11
CA GLU A 16 -3.21 18.10 1.24
C GLU A 16 -4.04 16.80 1.28
N ASP A 17 -4.67 16.40 0.17
CA ASP A 17 -5.51 15.22 -0.05
C ASP A 17 -4.77 14.03 -0.70
N ALA A 18 -3.43 13.96 -0.68
CA ALA A 18 -2.65 12.87 -1.29
C ALA A 18 -2.71 11.51 -0.54
N GLY A 19 -3.73 11.28 0.30
CA GLY A 19 -3.95 10.05 1.04
C GLY A 19 -5.12 9.23 0.49
N PRO A 20 -5.28 7.94 0.89
CA PRO A 20 -6.47 7.19 0.54
C PRO A 20 -7.72 7.90 1.06
N MET A 21 -8.75 8.01 0.23
CA MET A 21 -9.97 8.71 0.61
C MET A 21 -10.73 7.89 1.66
N LEU A 22 -10.88 8.41 2.88
CA LEU A 22 -11.53 7.66 3.97
C LEU A 22 -13.02 7.41 3.69
N VAL A 23 -13.51 6.23 4.09
CA VAL A 23 -14.92 5.82 3.92
C VAL A 23 -15.90 6.78 4.60
N SER A 24 -15.46 7.49 5.65
CA SER A 24 -16.24 8.54 6.33
C SER A 24 -16.64 9.69 5.40
N ARG A 25 -15.94 9.90 4.27
CA ARG A 25 -16.33 10.91 3.26
C ARG A 25 -17.65 10.57 2.54
N LEU A 26 -18.12 9.32 2.64
CA LEU A 26 -19.45 8.91 2.16
C LEU A 26 -20.58 9.29 3.13
N GLU A 27 -20.27 9.74 4.35
CA GLU A 27 -21.27 10.21 5.29
C GLU A 27 -21.93 11.50 4.77
N GLY A 28 -23.26 11.57 4.84
CA GLY A 28 -24.02 12.79 4.51
C GLY A 28 -24.35 13.00 3.02
N THR A 29 -23.71 12.29 2.09
CA THR A 29 -24.04 12.37 0.65
C THR A 29 -25.23 11.50 0.24
N SER A 30 -25.50 10.42 1.00
CA SER A 30 -26.69 9.53 0.95
C SER A 30 -26.55 8.30 1.86
N VAL A 31 -25.38 8.10 2.47
CA VAL A 31 -25.06 6.98 3.37
C VAL A 31 -25.14 7.47 4.82
N ALA A 32 -25.82 6.69 5.66
CA ALA A 32 -25.90 6.98 7.09
C ALA A 32 -24.59 6.60 7.81
N ALA A 33 -24.20 7.36 8.83
CA ALA A 33 -23.00 7.06 9.64
C ALA A 33 -23.02 5.64 10.24
N GLY A 34 -24.21 5.13 10.59
CA GLY A 34 -24.37 3.75 11.07
C GLY A 34 -24.09 2.69 10.01
N ASP A 35 -24.23 2.99 8.71
CA ASP A 35 -23.86 2.09 7.63
C ASP A 35 -22.36 2.18 7.32
N VAL A 36 -21.76 3.36 7.45
CA VAL A 36 -20.29 3.52 7.36
C VAL A 36 -19.56 2.75 8.46
N LYS A 37 -20.06 2.80 9.69
CA LYS A 37 -19.49 2.01 10.80
C LYS A 37 -19.51 0.50 10.52
N LYS A 38 -20.60 -0.02 9.93
CA LYS A 38 -20.67 -1.44 9.53
C LYS A 38 -19.68 -1.79 8.42
N LEU A 39 -19.44 -0.86 7.49
CA LEU A 39 -18.43 -1.02 6.45
C LEU A 39 -17.03 -1.11 7.07
N GLN A 40 -16.71 -0.23 8.02
CA GLN A 40 -15.44 -0.28 8.77
C GLN A 40 -15.29 -1.59 9.54
N GLU A 41 -16.33 -2.03 10.26
CA GLU A 41 -16.35 -3.34 10.97
C GLU A 41 -16.18 -4.54 10.01
N ALA A 42 -16.54 -4.38 8.74
CA ALA A 42 -16.33 -5.38 7.68
C ALA A 42 -14.97 -5.26 6.96
N GLY A 43 -14.13 -4.29 7.34
CA GLY A 43 -12.79 -4.10 6.78
C GLY A 43 -12.68 -3.07 5.65
N TYR A 44 -13.76 -2.31 5.38
CA TYR A 44 -13.76 -1.24 4.39
C TYR A 44 -13.46 0.10 5.04
N TYR A 45 -12.21 0.56 4.90
CA TYR A 45 -11.75 1.81 5.51
C TYR A 45 -11.63 2.97 4.51
N THR A 46 -11.61 2.68 3.20
CA THR A 46 -11.44 3.70 2.15
C THR A 46 -12.56 3.65 1.11
N VAL A 47 -12.81 4.76 0.43
CA VAL A 47 -13.81 4.85 -0.65
C VAL A 47 -13.44 3.93 -1.80
N GLU A 48 -12.16 3.78 -2.12
CA GLU A 48 -11.64 2.86 -3.13
C GLU A 48 -11.98 1.41 -2.79
N SER A 49 -11.81 1.01 -1.51
CA SER A 49 -12.13 -0.35 -1.06
C SER A 49 -13.60 -0.72 -1.30
N VAL A 50 -14.49 0.27 -1.18
CA VAL A 50 -15.92 0.14 -1.48
C VAL A 50 -16.18 0.16 -2.99
N ALA A 51 -15.56 1.09 -3.73
CA ALA A 51 -15.75 1.24 -5.17
C ALA A 51 -15.27 0.01 -5.97
N TYR A 52 -14.18 -0.62 -5.54
CA TYR A 52 -13.61 -1.82 -6.15
C TYR A 52 -14.32 -3.12 -5.70
N SER A 53 -15.15 -3.04 -4.65
CA SER A 53 -15.88 -4.20 -4.16
C SER A 53 -17.08 -4.55 -5.03
N THR A 54 -17.35 -5.85 -5.12
CA THR A 54 -18.57 -6.33 -5.77
C THR A 54 -19.80 -6.09 -4.88
N LYS A 55 -20.97 -5.92 -5.51
CA LYS A 55 -22.25 -5.83 -4.79
C LYS A 55 -22.47 -7.05 -3.86
N LYS A 56 -22.04 -8.24 -4.29
CA LYS A 56 -22.13 -9.48 -3.49
C LYS A 56 -21.33 -9.38 -2.18
N CYS A 57 -20.14 -8.80 -2.20
CA CYS A 57 -19.34 -8.60 -0.99
C CYS A 57 -20.01 -7.64 -0.01
N LEU A 58 -20.56 -6.53 -0.52
CA LEU A 58 -21.28 -5.55 0.31
C LEU A 58 -22.56 -6.11 0.94
N LEU A 59 -23.27 -6.99 0.23
CA LEU A 59 -24.42 -7.73 0.77
C LEU A 59 -24.04 -8.72 1.88
N GLY A 60 -22.79 -9.18 1.91
CA GLY A 60 -22.26 -10.00 2.99
C GLY A 60 -22.07 -9.24 4.31
N VAL A 61 -22.07 -7.90 4.27
CA VAL A 61 -21.95 -7.06 5.46
C VAL A 61 -23.26 -7.09 6.25
N LYS A 62 -23.19 -7.52 7.51
CA LYS A 62 -24.36 -7.63 8.38
C LYS A 62 -25.06 -6.27 8.51
N GLY A 63 -26.34 -6.23 8.13
CA GLY A 63 -27.16 -5.03 8.25
C GLY A 63 -27.09 -4.04 7.07
N ILE A 64 -26.49 -4.46 5.95
CA ILE A 64 -26.57 -3.76 4.66
C ILE A 64 -27.56 -4.47 3.74
N SER A 65 -28.65 -3.79 3.38
CA SER A 65 -29.64 -4.28 2.42
C SER A 65 -29.22 -3.98 0.98
N GLU A 66 -29.84 -4.64 0.01
CA GLU A 66 -29.57 -4.43 -1.41
C GLU A 66 -29.68 -2.97 -1.86
N ALA A 67 -30.78 -2.30 -1.49
CA ALA A 67 -30.99 -0.88 -1.78
C ALA A 67 -29.94 0.04 -1.14
N LYS A 68 -29.30 -0.38 -0.04
CA LYS A 68 -28.22 0.38 0.60
C LYS A 68 -26.90 0.16 -0.13
N ALA A 69 -26.60 -1.09 -0.48
CA ALA A 69 -25.40 -1.43 -1.25
C ALA A 69 -25.37 -0.67 -2.59
N ASP A 70 -26.50 -0.58 -3.30
CA ASP A 70 -26.58 0.17 -4.56
C ASP A 70 -26.32 1.67 -4.37
N LYS A 71 -26.88 2.27 -3.31
CA LYS A 71 -26.62 3.68 -2.97
C LYS A 71 -25.16 3.92 -2.61
N ILE A 72 -24.59 3.07 -1.76
CA ILE A 72 -23.18 3.16 -1.35
C ILE A 72 -22.25 3.08 -2.58
N LEU A 73 -22.47 2.11 -3.46
CA LEU A 73 -21.70 1.95 -4.69
C LEU A 73 -21.88 3.14 -5.65
N ALA A 74 -23.08 3.67 -5.77
CA ALA A 74 -23.35 4.83 -6.62
C ALA A 74 -22.60 6.07 -6.13
N GLU A 75 -22.58 6.33 -4.82
CA GLU A 75 -21.81 7.46 -4.27
C GLU A 75 -20.29 7.25 -4.38
N ALA A 76 -19.79 6.05 -4.08
CA ALA A 76 -18.36 5.75 -4.21
C ALA A 76 -17.85 5.93 -5.65
N LYS A 77 -18.65 5.52 -6.65
CA LYS A 77 -18.32 5.68 -8.08
C LYS A 77 -18.32 7.12 -8.59
N LYS A 78 -18.96 8.07 -7.87
CA LYS A 78 -18.87 9.50 -8.21
C LYS A 78 -17.53 10.09 -7.81
N LEU A 79 -16.94 9.56 -6.74
CA LEU A 79 -15.69 10.04 -6.16
C LEU A 79 -14.46 9.37 -6.81
N ILE A 80 -14.58 8.10 -7.20
CA ILE A 80 -13.47 7.34 -7.79
C ILE A 80 -13.64 7.24 -9.31
N PRO A 81 -12.63 7.64 -10.11
CA PRO A 81 -12.68 7.51 -11.56
C PRO A 81 -12.56 6.04 -11.97
N MET A 82 -13.69 5.40 -12.29
CA MET A 82 -13.77 3.98 -12.67
C MET A 82 -13.90 3.74 -14.18
N GLY A 83 -13.81 4.80 -14.99
CA GLY A 83 -14.07 4.78 -16.43
C GLY A 83 -12.82 4.62 -17.29
N PHE A 84 -13.02 4.65 -18.61
CA PHE A 84 -11.92 4.69 -19.57
C PHE A 84 -11.18 6.04 -19.50
N THR A 85 -9.86 5.99 -19.60
CA THR A 85 -8.99 7.16 -19.72
C THR A 85 -7.95 6.92 -20.81
N SER A 86 -7.33 7.98 -21.31
CA SER A 86 -6.31 7.87 -22.36
C SER A 86 -5.02 7.27 -21.81
N ALA A 87 -4.28 6.54 -22.67
CA ALA A 87 -2.96 6.02 -22.32
C ALA A 87 -1.98 7.13 -21.91
N THR A 88 -2.11 8.33 -22.50
CA THR A 88 -1.33 9.52 -22.13
C THR A 88 -1.57 9.94 -20.69
N ASN A 89 -2.83 9.92 -20.23
CA ASN A 89 -3.15 10.26 -18.84
C ASN A 89 -2.58 9.21 -17.87
N ILE A 90 -2.70 7.92 -18.18
CA ILE A 90 -2.08 6.86 -17.38
C ILE A 90 -0.57 7.02 -17.32
N HIS A 91 0.08 7.36 -18.44
CA HIS A 91 1.52 7.57 -18.47
C HIS A 91 1.95 8.71 -17.54
N LYS A 92 1.24 9.85 -17.56
CA LYS A 92 1.48 10.97 -16.64
C LYS A 92 1.30 10.55 -15.18
N GLN A 93 0.19 9.88 -14.84
CA GLN A 93 -0.05 9.38 -13.49
C GLN A 93 1.05 8.43 -13.00
N ARG A 94 1.61 7.61 -13.90
CA ARG A 94 2.72 6.71 -13.54
C ARG A 94 4.06 7.43 -13.33
N GLN A 95 4.23 8.64 -13.88
CA GLN A 95 5.42 9.47 -13.60
C GLN A 95 5.41 10.01 -12.17
N ASP A 96 4.22 10.15 -11.56
CA ASP A 96 4.05 10.64 -10.19
C ASP A 96 4.15 9.50 -9.13
N ILE A 97 4.41 8.26 -9.54
CA ILE A 97 4.56 7.13 -8.61
C ILE A 97 5.85 7.31 -7.81
N ILE A 98 5.70 7.29 -6.48
CA ILE A 98 6.84 7.27 -5.56
C ILE A 98 7.56 5.93 -5.68
N THR A 99 8.88 5.97 -5.82
CA THR A 99 9.78 4.82 -5.77
C THR A 99 10.64 4.89 -4.53
N LEU A 100 10.78 3.76 -3.82
CA LEU A 100 11.63 3.68 -2.63
C LEU A 100 13.03 3.20 -3.00
N THR A 101 14.05 3.91 -2.52
CA THR A 101 15.43 3.45 -2.65
C THR A 101 15.64 2.12 -1.93
N THR A 102 16.39 1.23 -2.57
CA THR A 102 16.87 -0.02 -1.96
C THR A 102 18.11 0.18 -1.09
N GLY A 103 18.65 1.41 -1.05
CA GLY A 103 19.91 1.75 -0.41
C GLY A 103 21.14 1.32 -1.21
N SER A 104 20.96 0.89 -2.47
CA SER A 104 22.03 0.55 -3.39
C SER A 104 21.76 1.20 -4.74
N GLN A 105 22.66 2.07 -5.19
CA GLN A 105 22.52 2.79 -6.47
C GLN A 105 22.42 1.82 -7.67
N ASP A 106 23.19 0.73 -7.65
CA ASP A 106 23.18 -0.25 -8.73
C ASP A 106 21.84 -0.99 -8.83
N LEU A 107 21.25 -1.32 -7.67
CA LEU A 107 19.96 -1.99 -7.63
C LEU A 107 18.82 -1.02 -7.98
N ASP A 108 18.89 0.23 -7.53
CA ASP A 108 17.93 1.26 -7.93
C ASP A 108 17.99 1.53 -9.43
N ASN A 109 19.19 1.60 -10.03
CA ASN A 109 19.36 1.73 -11.47
C ASN A 109 18.78 0.53 -12.23
N LEU A 110 19.01 -0.70 -11.74
CA LEU A 110 18.45 -1.92 -12.33
C LEU A 110 16.90 -1.90 -12.29
N LEU A 111 16.33 -1.40 -11.19
CA LEU A 111 14.89 -1.25 -11.00
C LEU A 111 14.32 0.04 -11.61
N LYS A 112 15.15 0.86 -12.28
CA LYS A 112 14.79 2.16 -12.88
C LYS A 112 14.21 3.17 -11.89
N GLY A 113 14.74 3.19 -10.67
CA GLY A 113 14.44 4.18 -9.64
C GLY A 113 14.34 3.60 -8.23
N GLY A 114 13.96 2.32 -8.10
CA GLY A 114 13.77 1.66 -6.81
C GLY A 114 12.51 0.79 -6.79
N ILE A 115 11.96 0.54 -5.61
CA ILE A 115 10.73 -0.25 -5.42
C ILE A 115 9.50 0.64 -5.63
N GLU A 116 8.69 0.35 -6.65
CA GLU A 116 7.47 1.12 -6.98
C GLU A 116 6.37 0.96 -5.92
N THR A 117 5.85 2.07 -5.42
CA THR A 117 4.63 2.08 -4.58
C THR A 117 3.38 1.78 -5.41
N GLY A 118 2.29 1.37 -4.75
CA GLY A 118 1.04 0.99 -5.43
C GLY A 118 1.09 -0.33 -6.20
N SER A 119 2.21 -1.07 -6.10
CA SER A 119 2.42 -2.38 -6.72
C SER A 119 2.91 -3.40 -5.70
N ILE A 120 2.87 -4.69 -6.06
CA ILE A 120 3.48 -5.77 -5.27
C ILE A 120 4.80 -6.14 -5.94
N THR A 121 5.91 -6.01 -5.21
CA THR A 121 7.22 -6.49 -5.65
C THR A 121 7.58 -7.76 -4.91
N GLU A 122 7.83 -8.84 -5.65
CA GLU A 122 8.26 -10.12 -5.09
C GLU A 122 9.78 -10.25 -5.15
N VAL A 123 10.38 -10.67 -4.03
CA VAL A 123 11.83 -10.92 -3.92
C VAL A 123 12.04 -12.39 -3.55
N PHE A 124 12.50 -13.19 -4.50
CA PHE A 124 12.75 -14.62 -4.34
C PHE A 124 14.25 -14.97 -4.44
N GLY A 125 14.63 -16.14 -3.93
CA GLY A 125 16.01 -16.64 -3.98
C GLY A 125 16.35 -17.54 -2.78
N GLU A 126 17.53 -18.16 -2.78
CA GLU A 126 17.94 -19.13 -1.77
C GLU A 126 18.05 -18.56 -0.34
N PHE A 127 18.14 -19.43 0.67
CA PHE A 127 18.45 -18.99 2.02
C PHE A 127 19.76 -18.17 2.04
N ARG A 128 19.82 -17.14 2.90
CA ARG A 128 20.99 -16.27 3.07
C ARG A 128 21.36 -15.36 1.88
N THR A 129 20.51 -15.22 0.87
CA THR A 129 20.73 -14.28 -0.26
C THR A 129 20.39 -12.81 0.04
N GLY A 130 20.06 -12.47 1.29
CA GLY A 130 19.83 -11.08 1.70
C GLY A 130 18.39 -10.57 1.61
N LYS A 131 17.40 -11.41 1.30
CA LYS A 131 15.97 -11.02 1.26
C LYS A 131 15.52 -10.27 2.52
N THR A 132 15.68 -10.89 3.69
CA THR A 132 15.33 -10.26 4.97
C THR A 132 16.07 -8.94 5.20
N GLN A 133 17.33 -8.84 4.75
CA GLN A 133 18.09 -7.62 4.89
C GLN A 133 17.56 -6.49 4.00
N LEU A 134 17.12 -6.80 2.79
CA LEU A 134 16.44 -5.84 1.92
C LEU A 134 15.13 -5.35 2.58
N CYS A 135 14.34 -6.25 3.17
CA CYS A 135 13.12 -5.86 3.90
C CYS A 135 13.43 -4.88 5.03
N HIS A 136 14.46 -5.15 5.84
CA HIS A 136 14.88 -4.24 6.93
C HIS A 136 15.30 -2.88 6.41
N THR A 137 16.05 -2.83 5.31
CA THR A 137 16.46 -1.56 4.68
C THR A 137 15.24 -0.77 4.23
N LEU A 138 14.29 -1.44 3.60
CA LEU A 138 13.11 -0.81 3.07
C LEU A 138 12.15 -0.27 4.15
N CYS A 139 12.10 -0.89 5.35
CA CYS A 139 11.37 -0.34 6.50
C CYS A 139 11.90 1.01 7.01
N VAL A 140 13.19 1.26 6.80
CA VAL A 140 13.81 2.54 7.16
C VAL A 140 13.73 3.50 5.99
N ALA A 141 14.01 3.04 4.77
CA ALA A 141 14.02 3.86 3.57
C ALA A 141 12.64 4.50 3.29
N CYS A 142 11.53 3.81 3.55
CA CYS A 142 10.19 4.37 3.36
C CYS A 142 9.90 5.59 4.24
N GLN A 143 10.63 5.76 5.34
CA GLN A 143 10.47 6.87 6.28
C GLN A 143 11.25 8.12 5.85
N LEU A 144 12.17 7.99 4.89
CA LEU A 144 12.92 9.12 4.36
C LEU A 144 11.99 10.12 3.64
N PRO A 145 12.40 11.39 3.52
CA PRO A 145 11.76 12.34 2.64
C PRO A 145 11.73 11.83 1.18
N VAL A 146 10.70 12.24 0.42
CA VAL A 146 10.52 11.80 -0.98
C VAL A 146 11.69 12.23 -1.86
N GLU A 147 12.24 13.43 -1.62
CA GLU A 147 13.42 13.95 -2.30
C GLU A 147 14.69 13.10 -2.09
N ASN A 148 14.72 12.27 -1.05
CA ASN A 148 15.81 11.36 -0.74
C ASN A 148 15.50 9.89 -1.10
N GLY A 149 14.51 9.66 -1.98
CA GLY A 149 14.08 8.33 -2.39
C GLY A 149 13.27 7.59 -1.33
N GLY A 150 12.66 8.31 -0.39
CA GLY A 150 11.73 7.76 0.59
C GLY A 150 10.26 7.93 0.22
N GLY A 151 9.37 7.60 1.15
CA GLY A 151 7.92 7.75 1.00
C GLY A 151 7.26 8.60 2.08
N SER A 152 8.05 9.18 2.99
CA SER A 152 7.58 9.92 4.18
C SER A 152 6.45 9.18 4.92
N GLY A 153 6.59 7.86 5.07
CA GLY A 153 5.54 6.99 5.58
C GLY A 153 6.05 5.93 6.54
N LYS A 154 5.14 5.43 7.38
CA LYS A 154 5.41 4.32 8.31
C LYS A 154 5.53 2.98 7.57
N ALA A 155 6.16 2.00 8.20
CA ALA A 155 6.28 0.65 7.66
C ALA A 155 5.40 -0.35 8.44
N LEU A 156 4.88 -1.35 7.73
CA LEU A 156 4.26 -2.53 8.32
C LEU A 156 5.10 -3.76 7.97
N TYR A 157 5.48 -4.55 8.98
CA TYR A 157 6.27 -5.77 8.82
C TYR A 157 5.54 -6.97 9.41
N ILE A 158 5.20 -7.95 8.55
CA ILE A 158 4.64 -9.24 8.98
C ILE A 158 5.72 -10.31 8.79
N ASP A 159 6.14 -10.93 9.89
CA ASP A 159 7.18 -11.96 9.90
C ASP A 159 6.59 -13.35 10.16
N SER A 160 6.87 -14.31 9.28
CA SER A 160 6.49 -15.71 9.46
C SER A 160 7.62 -16.58 10.04
N GLU A 161 8.88 -16.12 9.99
CA GLU A 161 10.05 -16.93 10.32
C GLU A 161 10.71 -16.53 11.64
N GLY A 162 10.37 -15.37 12.21
CA GLY A 162 11.02 -14.85 13.42
C GLY A 162 12.43 -14.33 13.14
N THR A 163 12.67 -13.80 11.94
CA THR A 163 13.96 -13.23 11.51
C THR A 163 14.03 -11.72 11.66
N PHE A 164 12.95 -11.06 12.08
CA PHE A 164 12.95 -9.64 12.37
C PHE A 164 13.85 -9.29 13.56
N ARG A 165 14.70 -8.26 13.40
CA ARG A 165 15.67 -7.81 14.41
C ARG A 165 15.65 -6.27 14.46
N PRO A 166 15.01 -5.64 15.45
CA PRO A 166 14.92 -4.17 15.57
C PRO A 166 16.28 -3.47 15.59
N GLU A 167 17.32 -4.11 16.13
CA GLU A 167 18.67 -3.56 16.19
C GLU A 167 19.24 -3.32 14.78
N ARG A 168 18.82 -4.11 13.79
CA ARG A 168 19.20 -3.89 12.39
C ARG A 168 18.60 -2.59 11.85
N LEU A 169 17.35 -2.26 12.21
CA LEU A 169 16.72 -1.00 11.80
C LEU A 169 17.50 0.19 12.36
N LYS A 170 17.92 0.16 13.64
CA LYS A 170 18.76 1.22 14.22
C LYS A 170 20.06 1.43 13.44
N SER A 171 20.77 0.35 13.11
CA SER A 171 22.00 0.46 12.32
C SER A 171 21.78 1.02 10.91
N ILE A 172 20.61 0.78 10.31
CA ILE A 172 20.26 1.33 9.00
C ILE A 172 19.82 2.80 9.13
N ALA A 173 19.10 3.14 10.20
CA ALA A 173 18.71 4.51 10.51
C ALA A 173 19.94 5.43 10.65
N GLU A 174 20.97 4.96 11.37
CA GLU A 174 22.26 5.66 11.52
C GLU A 174 22.90 5.98 10.16
N ARG A 175 22.87 5.04 9.20
CA ARG A 175 23.39 5.24 7.84
C ARG A 175 22.68 6.41 7.12
N TYR A 176 21.39 6.59 7.37
CA TYR A 176 20.59 7.66 6.76
C TYR A 176 20.50 8.92 7.64
N GLY A 177 21.18 8.96 8.79
CA GLY A 177 21.12 10.10 9.70
C GLY A 177 19.77 10.26 10.41
N LEU A 178 18.99 9.18 10.52
CA LEU A 178 17.71 9.17 11.23
C LEU A 178 17.89 8.77 12.70
N ASN A 179 17.00 9.26 13.57
CA ASN A 179 16.94 8.79 14.95
C ASN A 179 16.41 7.35 14.98
N GLY A 180 17.19 6.43 15.54
CA GLY A 180 16.84 5.02 15.59
C GLY A 180 15.59 4.69 16.40
N ASP A 181 15.27 5.45 17.45
CA ASP A 181 14.06 5.22 18.26
C ASP A 181 12.82 5.70 17.51
N ASP A 182 12.86 6.88 16.89
CA ASP A 182 11.76 7.38 16.04
C ASP A 182 11.49 6.43 14.86
N VAL A 183 12.55 5.86 14.27
CA VAL A 183 12.42 4.87 13.20
C VAL A 183 11.69 3.63 13.68
N LEU A 184 11.98 3.15 14.90
CA LEU A 184 11.32 1.97 15.45
C LEU A 184 9.84 2.22 15.77
N ASP A 185 9.51 3.39 16.31
CA ASP A 185 8.11 3.78 16.61
C ASP A 185 7.24 3.85 15.34
N ASN A 186 7.88 4.08 14.19
CA ASN A 186 7.24 4.12 12.88
C ASN A 186 7.18 2.76 12.15
N VAL A 187 7.60 1.66 12.79
CA VAL A 187 7.47 0.30 12.22
C VAL A 187 6.48 -0.53 13.05
N ALA A 188 5.31 -0.78 12.47
CA ALA A 188 4.33 -1.72 13.02
C ALA A 188 4.75 -3.16 12.69
N PHE A 189 5.01 -3.97 13.72
CA PHE A 189 5.48 -5.35 13.57
C PHE A 189 4.44 -6.36 14.06
N ALA A 190 4.25 -7.45 13.33
CA ALA A 190 3.48 -8.61 13.78
C ALA A 190 4.14 -9.93 13.35
N ARG A 191 4.06 -10.95 14.20
CA ARG A 191 4.49 -12.32 13.87
C ARG A 191 3.31 -13.20 13.52
N ALA A 192 3.27 -13.69 12.28
CA ALA A 192 2.28 -14.66 11.86
C ALA A 192 2.73 -16.07 12.24
N HIS A 193 1.82 -16.87 12.80
CA HIS A 193 2.10 -18.24 13.26
C HIS A 193 1.50 -19.32 12.33
N ASN A 194 0.55 -18.92 11.50
CA ASN A 194 -0.09 -19.75 10.49
C ASN A 194 -0.76 -18.83 9.45
N SER A 195 -1.26 -19.42 8.36
CA SER A 195 -1.87 -18.69 7.24
C SER A 195 -3.14 -17.95 7.63
N ASP A 196 -3.96 -18.51 8.52
CA ASP A 196 -5.20 -17.86 8.98
C ASP A 196 -4.89 -16.60 9.79
N HIS A 197 -3.91 -16.68 10.69
CA HIS A 197 -3.42 -15.56 11.46
C HIS A 197 -2.81 -14.49 10.54
N GLN A 198 -2.05 -14.89 9.52
CA GLN A 198 -1.52 -13.95 8.53
C GLN A 198 -2.65 -13.17 7.82
N LEU A 199 -3.75 -13.84 7.46
CA LEU A 199 -4.90 -13.18 6.86
C LEU A 199 -5.60 -12.21 7.82
N GLN A 200 -5.73 -12.58 9.09
CA GLN A 200 -6.28 -11.71 10.12
C GLN A 200 -5.44 -10.45 10.34
N LEU A 201 -4.11 -10.58 10.35
CA LEU A 201 -3.18 -9.44 10.47
C LEU A 201 -3.35 -8.44 9.32
N LEU A 202 -3.68 -8.89 8.11
CA LEU A 202 -3.95 -7.99 6.99
C LEU A 202 -5.21 -7.14 7.21
N ASN A 203 -6.26 -7.71 7.80
CA ASN A 203 -7.47 -6.94 8.12
C ASN A 203 -7.19 -5.85 9.17
N GLN A 204 -6.35 -6.16 10.16
CA GLN A 204 -5.89 -5.19 11.15
C GLN A 204 -4.98 -4.12 10.51
N ALA A 205 -4.13 -4.52 9.57
CA ALA A 205 -3.31 -3.61 8.80
C ALA A 205 -4.14 -2.57 8.04
N CYS A 206 -5.24 -3.00 7.40
CA CYS A 206 -6.14 -2.06 6.71
C CYS A 206 -6.67 -0.95 7.64
N ALA A 207 -6.98 -1.29 8.90
CA ALA A 207 -7.40 -0.32 9.91
C ALA A 207 -6.27 0.67 10.24
N LEU A 208 -5.08 0.15 10.55
CA LEU A 208 -3.90 0.96 10.88
C LEU A 208 -3.52 1.93 9.75
N MET A 209 -3.67 1.51 8.50
CA MET A 209 -3.38 2.34 7.31
C MET A 209 -4.41 3.44 7.05
N SER A 210 -5.60 3.33 7.63
CA SER A 210 -6.60 4.38 7.58
C SER A 210 -6.39 5.48 8.62
N GLU A 211 -5.67 5.16 9.71
CA GLU A 211 -5.34 6.10 10.80
C GLU A 211 -3.98 6.79 10.61
N SER A 212 -3.11 6.25 9.75
CA SER A 212 -1.76 6.77 9.50
C SER A 212 -1.33 6.50 8.06
N ARG A 213 -0.61 7.44 7.44
CA ARG A 213 0.04 7.22 6.14
C ARG A 213 1.12 6.15 6.29
N CYS A 214 0.86 4.98 5.72
CA CYS A 214 1.73 3.81 5.77
C CYS A 214 2.11 3.37 4.36
N VAL A 215 3.36 3.02 4.14
CA VAL A 215 3.79 2.30 2.95
C VAL A 215 3.77 0.81 3.29
N MET A 216 2.79 0.07 2.74
CA MET A 216 2.72 -1.39 2.95
C MET A 216 3.75 -2.08 2.06
N GLN A 217 4.67 -2.82 2.67
CA GLN A 217 5.47 -3.80 1.96
C GLN A 217 5.06 -5.20 2.40
N ARG A 218 4.28 -5.87 1.54
CA ARG A 218 3.98 -7.28 1.71
C ARG A 218 5.12 -8.09 1.09
N LEU A 219 6.04 -8.57 1.91
CA LEU A 219 7.04 -9.55 1.47
C LEU A 219 6.62 -10.92 1.99
N ASN A 220 5.95 -11.68 1.12
CA ASN A 220 5.75 -13.09 1.33
C ASN A 220 7.07 -13.78 0.98
N LYS A 221 7.84 -14.22 1.98
CA LYS A 221 8.81 -15.29 1.71
C LYS A 221 7.96 -16.53 1.50
N GLN A 222 7.78 -16.91 0.24
CA GLN A 222 7.14 -18.17 -0.11
C GLN A 222 7.91 -19.26 0.65
N VAL A 223 7.20 -19.96 1.54
CA VAL A 223 7.68 -21.20 2.13
C VAL A 223 7.74 -22.17 0.96
N ASP A 224 8.93 -22.34 0.38
CA ASP A 224 9.22 -23.43 -0.53
C ASP A 224 9.01 -24.75 0.22
N PHE A 225 7.81 -25.31 0.09
CA PHE A 225 7.63 -26.75 0.22
C PHE A 225 8.17 -27.36 -1.07
N THR A 226 9.48 -27.60 -1.10
CA THR A 226 10.10 -28.41 -2.17
C THR A 226 9.54 -29.84 -2.11
N GLU A 227 8.75 -30.15 -3.13
CA GLU A 227 8.62 -31.43 -3.86
C GLU A 227 8.32 -32.73 -3.08
N LYS A 228 7.12 -33.28 -3.34
CA LYS A 228 6.99 -34.61 -3.97
C LYS A 228 5.77 -34.67 -4.91
N THR A 229 6.06 -34.58 -6.22
CA THR A 229 5.41 -35.24 -7.40
C THR A 229 3.95 -34.92 -7.79
N PRO A 230 3.54 -35.15 -9.06
CA PRO A 230 4.22 -34.90 -10.34
C PRO A 230 3.35 -34.13 -11.37
N GLN A 231 4.00 -33.75 -12.47
CA GLN A 231 3.56 -33.09 -13.70
C GLN A 231 2.17 -33.43 -14.26
N SER A 232 1.42 -32.38 -14.64
CA SER A 232 0.53 -32.19 -15.82
C SER A 232 -0.48 -31.11 -15.41
N GLU A 233 -0.81 -30.06 -16.14
CA GLU A 233 -0.93 -29.85 -17.58
C GLU A 233 -1.11 -28.34 -17.80
N PHE A 234 -0.64 -27.85 -18.95
CA PHE A 234 -0.93 -26.53 -19.48
C PHE A 234 -2.44 -26.25 -19.58
N LEU A 235 -2.86 -24.99 -19.40
CA LEU A 235 -3.51 -24.23 -20.47
C LEU A 235 -3.76 -22.77 -20.06
N SER A 236 -3.21 -21.91 -20.91
CA SER A 236 -3.55 -20.52 -21.20
C SER A 236 -5.05 -20.21 -21.24
N VAL A 237 -5.43 -19.01 -20.77
CA VAL A 237 -5.59 -17.79 -21.61
C VAL A 237 -5.12 -16.59 -20.80
#